data_AF-A0A4P6JZ03-F1
#
_entry.id   AF-A0A4P6JZ03-F1
#
_cell.length_a   1.000
_cell.length_b   1.000
_cell.length_c   1.000
_cell.angle_alpha   90.00
_cell.angle_beta   90.00
_cell.angle_gamma   90.00
#
_symmetry.space_group_name_H-M   'P 1'
#
loop_
_entity.id
_entity.type
_entity.pdbx_description
1 polymer ?
#
loop_
_entity_poly.entity_id
_entity_poly.type
_entity_poly.pdbx_seq_one_letter_code
_entity_poly.pdbx_strand_id
1 'polypeptide(L)'
;MPEDHKCVIGPSTDVGLLEPGKSQGLWRMEIDISQQDTLQLPFNDTFRAYMERYRLTWVAVARASGLRVMTVWRMWSDLPVRTEDAMRARIGIRHLTGYAYPGPILTYRKF
;
A
#
# COMPACT_ATOMS: atom_id res chain seq x y z
N MET A 1 47.06 12.51 -15.55
CA MET A 1 47.59 13.21 -16.74
C MET A 1 49.04 12.77 -16.89
N PRO A 2 49.47 12.27 -18.06
CA PRO A 2 49.42 12.91 -19.39
C PRO A 2 48.48 12.19 -20.38
N GLU A 3 47.72 12.81 -21.29
CA GLU A 3 47.97 13.75 -22.43
C GLU A 3 48.27 13.03 -23.76
N ASP A 4 47.24 13.07 -24.63
CA ASP A 4 47.21 13.25 -26.10
C ASP A 4 48.21 12.54 -27.01
N HIS A 5 47.71 11.94 -28.10
CA HIS A 5 48.22 12.11 -29.48
C HIS A 5 47.07 12.00 -30.49
N LYS A 6 46.93 13.07 -31.29
CA LYS A 6 46.01 13.26 -32.41
C LYS A 6 46.40 12.40 -33.62
N CYS A 7 45.42 12.01 -34.43
CA CYS A 7 45.62 11.85 -35.87
C CYS A 7 44.41 12.40 -36.64
N VAL A 8 44.68 13.39 -37.50
CA VAL A 8 43.78 14.02 -38.48
C VAL A 8 44.29 13.60 -39.86
N ILE A 9 43.40 13.41 -40.85
CA ILE A 9 43.47 13.82 -42.29
C ILE A 9 42.30 13.12 -43.06
N GLY A 10 41.49 13.89 -43.81
CA GLY A 10 40.37 13.45 -44.68
C GLY A 10 40.80 12.87 -46.05
N PRO A 11 40.03 12.94 -47.18
CA PRO A 11 38.81 13.71 -47.47
C PRO A 11 37.66 12.98 -48.23
N SER A 12 36.60 13.75 -48.49
CA SER A 12 35.39 13.63 -49.35
C SER A 12 35.45 12.76 -50.63
N THR A 13 34.32 12.10 -51.01
CA THR A 13 33.56 12.32 -52.28
C THR A 13 32.38 11.32 -52.46
N ASP A 14 31.17 11.90 -52.52
CA ASP A 14 29.93 11.62 -53.27
C ASP A 14 29.40 10.23 -53.72
N VAL A 15 28.10 10.07 -53.38
CA VAL A 15 26.94 9.59 -54.16
C VAL A 15 26.90 8.14 -54.66
N GLY A 16 26.02 7.37 -54.00
CA GLY A 16 25.44 6.12 -54.51
C GLY A 16 24.02 5.92 -53.97
N LEU A 17 23.06 6.44 -54.73
CA LEU A 17 21.61 6.30 -54.62
C LEU A 17 21.16 4.83 -54.43
N LEU A 18 20.27 4.56 -53.46
CA LEU A 18 19.20 3.53 -53.50
C LEU A 18 18.33 3.62 -52.22
N GLU A 19 17.22 4.35 -52.30
CA GLU A 19 15.97 4.04 -51.59
C GLU A 19 15.47 2.65 -52.06
N PRO A 20 14.56 1.88 -51.39
CA PRO A 20 13.60 2.30 -50.35
C PRO A 20 13.39 1.27 -49.20
N GLY A 21 13.06 1.72 -47.99
CA GLY A 21 12.81 0.79 -46.88
C GLY A 21 11.99 1.39 -45.76
N LYS A 22 10.66 1.36 -45.94
CA LYS A 22 9.61 1.68 -44.96
C LYS A 22 10.04 1.43 -43.50
N SER A 23 10.18 2.50 -42.74
CA SER A 23 10.11 2.46 -41.29
C SER A 23 9.12 3.53 -40.87
N GLN A 24 7.83 3.21 -40.99
CA GLN A 24 6.80 3.96 -40.29
C GLN A 24 7.21 3.97 -38.82
N GLY A 25 7.47 5.17 -38.29
CA GLY A 25 7.87 5.37 -36.91
C GLY A 25 6.91 4.61 -36.01
N LEU A 26 7.45 3.59 -35.36
CA LEU A 26 6.82 2.91 -34.24
C LEU A 26 6.63 3.99 -33.20
N TRP A 27 5.43 4.54 -33.09
CA TRP A 27 5.07 5.48 -32.03
C TRP A 27 5.26 4.75 -30.70
N ARG A 28 6.46 4.90 -30.12
CA ARG A 28 6.73 4.53 -28.74
C ARG A 28 5.96 5.56 -27.93
N MET A 29 4.69 5.28 -27.65
CA MET A 29 3.97 5.96 -26.58
C MET A 29 4.74 5.63 -25.29
N GLU A 30 5.69 6.47 -24.94
CA GLU A 30 6.21 6.54 -23.57
C GLU A 30 5.03 6.99 -22.72
N ILE A 31 4.35 6.01 -22.13
CA ILE A 31 3.28 6.27 -21.18
C ILE A 31 3.93 6.95 -19.98
N ASP A 32 3.78 8.27 -19.89
CA ASP A 32 4.18 9.05 -18.73
C ASP A 32 3.26 8.71 -17.56
N ILE A 33 3.72 7.78 -16.73
CA ILE A 33 3.02 7.35 -15.52
C ILE A 33 3.20 8.32 -14.34
N SER A 34 3.91 9.44 -14.51
CA SER A 34 4.20 10.38 -13.41
C SER A 34 2.98 11.19 -12.95
N GLN A 35 1.96 11.32 -13.81
CA GLN A 35 0.73 12.09 -13.55
C GLN A 35 -0.51 11.20 -13.35
N GLN A 36 -0.32 9.92 -13.02
CA GLN A 36 -1.47 9.09 -12.67
C GLN A 36 -1.98 9.48 -11.29
N ASP A 37 -3.20 10.02 -11.24
CA ASP A 37 -3.95 10.19 -10.00
C ASP A 37 -4.06 8.83 -9.31
N THR A 38 -3.30 8.65 -8.22
CA THR A 38 -3.37 7.43 -7.42
C THR A 38 -4.71 7.41 -6.71
N LEU A 39 -5.66 6.63 -7.23
CA LEU A 39 -6.91 6.36 -6.53
C LEU A 39 -6.54 5.74 -5.17
N GLN A 40 -6.93 6.37 -4.07
CA GLN A 40 -6.71 5.79 -2.75
C GLN A 40 -7.46 4.46 -2.69
N LEU A 41 -6.72 3.36 -2.54
CA LEU A 41 -7.31 2.04 -2.32
C LEU A 41 -8.23 2.13 -1.10
N PRO A 42 -9.44 1.56 -1.16
CA PRO A 42 -10.33 1.56 -0.01
C PRO A 42 -9.57 0.94 1.16
N PHE A 43 -9.41 1.70 2.24
CA PHE A 43 -8.79 1.22 3.47
C PHE A 43 -9.63 0.05 3.97
N ASN A 44 -9.13 -1.17 3.76
CA ASN A 44 -9.65 -2.34 4.44
C ASN A 44 -9.18 -2.22 5.90
N ASP A 45 -9.89 -1.37 6.66
CA ASP A 45 -9.71 -1.16 8.09
C ASP A 45 -10.19 -2.41 8.84
N THR A 46 -9.53 -3.53 8.58
CA THR A 46 -9.65 -4.72 9.41
C THR A 46 -9.14 -4.40 10.80
N PHE A 47 -9.63 -5.13 11.79
CA PHE A 47 -9.22 -4.94 13.16
C PHE A 47 -7.71 -5.15 13.31
N ARG A 48 -7.16 -6.11 12.56
CA ARG A 48 -5.72 -6.37 12.45
C ARG A 48 -4.95 -5.16 11.93
N ALA A 49 -5.30 -4.63 10.75
CA ALA A 49 -4.61 -3.50 10.14
C ALA A 49 -4.65 -2.26 11.05
N TYR A 50 -5.78 -2.04 11.73
CA TYR A 50 -5.92 -0.95 12.69
C TYR A 50 -4.98 -1.14 13.90
N MET A 51 -4.93 -2.33 14.49
CA MET A 51 -4.02 -2.61 15.60
C MET A 51 -2.55 -2.42 15.20
N GLU A 52 -2.16 -2.86 14.00
CA GLU A 52 -0.80 -2.70 13.48
C GLU A 52 -0.45 -1.22 13.25
N ARG A 53 -1.35 -0.45 12.63
CA ARG A 53 -1.18 1.00 12.38
C ARG A 53 -0.91 1.78 13.67
N TYR A 54 -1.66 1.49 14.73
CA TYR A 54 -1.53 2.15 16.03
C TYR A 54 -0.58 1.40 17.00
N ARG A 55 0.12 0.35 16.54
CA ARG A 55 1.04 -0.49 17.33
C ARG A 55 0.42 -1.00 18.64
N LEU A 56 -0.87 -1.33 18.59
CA LEU A 56 -1.61 -1.83 19.74
C LEU A 56 -1.27 -3.31 19.96
N THR A 57 -1.10 -3.68 21.23
CA THR A 57 -0.95 -5.09 21.62
C THR A 57 -2.30 -5.66 22.08
N TRP A 58 -2.50 -6.97 21.93
CA TRP A 58 -3.72 -7.63 22.40
C TRP A 58 -3.94 -7.42 23.90
N VAL A 59 -2.85 -7.42 24.68
CA VAL A 59 -2.88 -7.23 26.14
C VAL A 59 -3.34 -5.81 26.49
N ALA A 60 -2.83 -4.78 25.79
CA ALA A 60 -3.23 -3.40 26.04
C ALA A 60 -4.73 -3.19 25.78
N VAL A 61 -5.23 -3.67 24.63
CA VAL A 61 -6.65 -3.58 24.28
C VAL A 61 -7.50 -4.36 25.27
N ALA A 62 -7.10 -5.59 25.62
CA ALA A 62 -7.82 -6.42 26.58
C ALA A 62 -7.96 -5.71 27.94
N ARG A 63 -6.87 -5.11 28.43
CA ARG A 63 -6.87 -4.35 29.69
C ARG A 63 -7.75 -3.11 29.62
N ALA A 64 -7.64 -2.32 28.55
CA ALA A 64 -8.43 -1.09 28.38
C ALA A 64 -9.93 -1.36 28.21
N SER A 65 -10.29 -2.51 27.63
CA SER A 65 -11.68 -2.90 27.37
C SER A 65 -12.30 -3.78 28.47
N GLY A 66 -11.53 -4.24 29.46
CA GLY A 66 -12.00 -5.23 30.43
C GLY A 66 -12.36 -6.58 29.80
N LEU A 67 -11.65 -6.95 28.72
CA LEU A 67 -11.85 -8.19 27.98
C LEU A 67 -10.75 -9.20 28.30
N ARG A 68 -10.98 -10.47 27.97
CA ARG A 68 -9.94 -11.49 27.97
C ARG A 68 -9.04 -11.29 26.74
N VAL A 69 -7.73 -11.52 26.87
CA VAL A 69 -6.78 -11.45 25.75
C VAL A 69 -7.23 -12.32 24.57
N MET A 70 -7.76 -13.51 24.87
CA MET A 70 -8.28 -14.42 23.85
C MET A 70 -9.45 -13.83 23.04
N THR A 71 -10.28 -12.99 23.66
CA THR A 71 -11.38 -12.29 22.96
C THR A 71 -10.83 -11.29 21.96
N VAL A 72 -9.78 -10.54 22.32
CA VAL A 72 -9.10 -9.60 21.42
C VAL A 72 -8.37 -10.34 20.30
N TRP A 73 -7.72 -11.45 20.63
CA TRP A 73 -7.09 -12.33 19.63
C TRP A 73 -8.12 -12.84 18.60
N ARG A 74 -9.31 -13.25 19.04
CA ARG A 74 -10.38 -13.65 18.12
C ARG A 74 -10.76 -12.54 17.15
N MET A 75 -10.89 -11.30 17.62
CA MET A 75 -11.16 -10.14 16.74
C MET A 75 -10.02 -9.92 15.73
N TRP A 76 -8.75 -10.05 16.17
CA TRP A 76 -7.57 -9.91 15.32
C TRP A 76 -7.45 -11.02 14.25
N SER A 77 -7.98 -12.21 14.56
CA SER A 77 -8.05 -13.37 13.66
C SER A 77 -9.34 -13.42 12.85
N ASP A 78 -10.13 -12.34 12.80
CA ASP A 78 -11.42 -12.28 12.10
C ASP A 78 -12.38 -13.41 12.50
N LEU A 79 -12.38 -13.77 13.79
CA LEU A 79 -13.32 -14.73 14.37
C LEU A 79 -14.45 -13.99 15.08
N PRO A 80 -15.70 -14.48 14.98
CA PRO A 80 -16.84 -13.78 15.53
C PRO A 80 -16.82 -13.82 17.07
N VAL A 81 -17.23 -12.70 17.66
CA VAL A 81 -17.33 -12.47 19.11
C VAL A 81 -18.73 -12.02 19.51
N ARG A 82 -18.99 -11.85 20.81
CA ARG A 82 -20.26 -11.27 21.25
C ARG A 82 -20.33 -9.80 20.87
N THR A 83 -21.53 -9.31 20.59
CA THR A 83 -21.76 -7.89 20.28
C THR A 83 -21.30 -6.99 21.42
N GLU A 84 -21.53 -7.38 22.66
CA GLU A 84 -21.10 -6.61 23.84
C GLU A 84 -19.57 -6.53 23.94
N ASP A 85 -18.88 -7.63 23.61
CA ASP A 85 -17.42 -7.67 23.60
C ASP A 85 -16.84 -6.77 22.49
N ALA A 86 -17.45 -6.79 21.30
CA ALA A 86 -17.07 -5.90 20.21
C ALA A 86 -17.22 -4.41 20.59
N MET A 87 -18.31 -4.05 21.28
CA MET A 87 -18.52 -2.68 21.74
C MET A 87 -17.48 -2.26 22.80
N ARG A 88 -17.17 -3.14 23.76
CA ARG A 88 -16.11 -2.87 24.76
C ARG A 88 -14.73 -2.72 24.10
N ALA A 89 -14.43 -3.54 23.09
CA ALA A 89 -13.20 -3.41 22.32
C ALA A 89 -13.09 -2.03 21.66
N ARG A 90 -14.17 -1.55 21.00
CA ARG A 90 -14.19 -0.21 20.39
C ARG A 90 -13.95 0.90 21.40
N ILE A 91 -14.58 0.82 22.58
CA ILE A 91 -14.40 1.82 23.66
C ILE A 91 -12.95 1.82 24.14
N GLY A 92 -12.39 0.64 24.47
CA GLY A 92 -11.02 0.54 24.95
C GLY A 92 -9.99 0.98 23.90
N ILE A 93 -10.20 0.66 22.63
CA ILE A 93 -9.35 1.16 21.53
C ILE A 93 -9.41 2.68 21.45
N ARG A 94 -10.61 3.27 21.48
CA ARG A 94 -10.76 4.74 21.48
C ARG A 94 -10.04 5.40 22.65
N HIS A 95 -10.06 4.79 23.83
CA HIS A 95 -9.29 5.29 24.98
C HIS A 95 -7.78 5.19 24.77
N LEU A 96 -7.28 4.17 24.07
CA LEU A 96 -5.85 3.99 23.81
C LEU A 96 -5.33 4.89 22.68
N THR A 97 -6.10 5.08 21.61
CA THR A 97 -5.65 5.78 20.40
C THR A 97 -6.17 7.21 20.29
N GLY A 98 -7.22 7.56 21.03
CA GLY A 98 -8.00 8.79 20.83
C GLY A 98 -8.95 8.74 19.63
N TYR A 99 -8.88 7.71 18.79
CA TYR A 99 -9.66 7.57 17.56
C TYR A 99 -10.60 6.38 17.64
N ALA A 100 -11.82 6.52 17.13
CA ALA A 100 -12.73 5.38 17.00
C ALA A 100 -12.23 4.43 15.90
N TYR A 101 -12.31 3.13 16.14
CA TYR A 101 -12.18 2.12 15.08
C TYR A 101 -13.49 2.11 14.27
N PRO A 102 -13.48 2.44 12.96
CA PRO A 102 -14.70 2.51 12.15
C PRO A 102 -15.05 1.16 11.49
N GLY A 103 -14.08 0.26 11.35
CA GLY A 103 -14.25 -1.01 10.63
C GLY A 103 -15.23 -1.96 11.30
N PRO A 104 -15.70 -3.00 10.60
CA PRO A 104 -16.57 -4.02 11.17
C PRO A 104 -15.80 -4.89 12.19
N ILE A 105 -16.55 -5.48 13.14
CA ILE A 105 -16.08 -6.60 13.96
C ILE A 105 -17.13 -7.69 13.79
N LEU A 106 -16.71 -8.90 13.41
CA LEU A 106 -17.64 -10.01 13.22
C LEU A 106 -18.28 -10.36 14.57
N THR A 107 -19.60 -10.43 14.58
CA THR A 107 -20.38 -10.72 15.80
C THR A 107 -21.38 -11.83 15.56
N TYR A 108 -21.67 -12.61 16.59
CA TYR A 108 -22.83 -13.49 16.61
C TYR A 108 -23.88 -12.93 17.56
N ARG A 109 -25.15 -12.98 17.13
CA ARG A 109 -26.28 -12.63 18.00
C ARG A 109 -26.56 -13.80 18.94
N LYS A 110 -26.70 -13.53 20.23
CA LYS A 110 -27.37 -14.48 21.13
C LYS A 110 -28.85 -14.52 20.74
N PHE A 111 -29.35 -15.71 20.38
CA PHE A 111 -30.78 -16.00 20.34
C PHE A 111 -31.30 -16.20 21.77
#